data_AF-A0A533UI50-F1
#
_entry.id   AF-A0A533UI50-F1
#
_cell.length_a   1.000
_cell.length_b   1.000
_cell.length_c   1.000
_cell.angle_alpha   90.00
_cell.angle_beta   90.00
_cell.angle_gamma   90.00
#
_symmetry.space_group_name_H-M   'P 1'
#
loop_
_entity.id
_entity.type
_entity.pdbx_description
1 polymer ?
#
loop_
_entity_poly.entity_id
_entity_poly.type
_entity_poly.pdbx_seq_one_letter_code
_entity_poly.pdbx_strand_id
1 'polypeptide(L)'
;KIENENFIVKDVFLTKNIENSPVNFTISNDELIIAYGEAEKRKLGVIGIFHSHPDSIAYPSTTDKKYMEINPVPWIIFSNKNKEFKAYIFESEIMPVSLEIK
;
A
#
# COMPACT_ATOMS: atom_id res chain seq x y z
N LYS A 1 -8.33 10.19 3.86
CA LYS A 1 -9.50 10.95 3.32
C LYS A 1 -9.20 11.30 1.88
N ILE A 2 -10.20 11.29 1.00
CA ILE A 2 -10.04 11.73 -0.39
C ILE A 2 -10.57 13.17 -0.50
N GLU A 3 -9.76 14.08 -1.03
CA GLU A 3 -10.10 15.50 -1.21
C GLU A 3 -9.57 16.00 -2.56
N ASN A 4 -10.44 16.50 -3.44
CA ASN A 4 -10.05 17.04 -4.75
C ASN A 4 -9.11 16.07 -5.51
N GLU A 5 -9.49 14.79 -5.59
CA GLU A 5 -8.70 13.71 -6.22
C GLU A 5 -7.38 13.35 -5.50
N ASN A 6 -7.08 14.00 -4.37
CA ASN A 6 -5.91 13.68 -3.55
C ASN A 6 -6.23 12.68 -2.44
N PHE A 7 -5.32 11.72 -2.26
CA PHE A 7 -5.35 10.76 -1.16
C PHE A 7 -4.56 11.32 0.03
N ILE A 8 -5.27 11.82 1.04
CA ILE A 8 -4.64 12.37 2.25
C ILE A 8 -4.57 11.29 3.32
N VAL A 9 -3.36 10.78 3.54
CA VAL A 9 -3.03 9.84 4.62
C VAL A 9 -2.95 10.59 5.95
N LYS A 10 -3.75 10.16 6.93
CA LYS A 10 -3.78 10.76 8.27
C LYS A 10 -3.17 9.85 9.34
N ASP A 11 -3.06 8.55 9.05
CA ASP A 11 -2.60 7.54 9.97
C ASP A 11 -2.07 6.34 9.18
N VAL A 12 -1.23 5.53 9.81
CA VAL A 12 -0.62 4.33 9.22
C VAL A 12 -0.80 3.16 10.17
N PHE A 13 -1.26 2.03 9.63
CA PHE A 13 -1.40 0.78 10.38
C PHE A 13 -0.37 -0.22 9.84
N LEU A 14 0.57 -0.64 10.69
CA LEU A 14 1.56 -1.67 10.35
C LEU A 14 0.99 -3.06 10.63
N THR A 15 1.26 -4.02 9.75
CA THR A 15 0.88 -5.42 9.93
C THR A 15 2.09 -6.32 9.82
N LYS A 16 2.01 -7.51 10.42
CA LYS A 16 3.03 -8.54 10.22
C LYS A 16 2.84 -9.21 8.85
N ASN A 17 3.94 -9.42 8.14
CA ASN A 17 3.96 -10.34 7.01
C ASN A 17 3.92 -11.79 7.51
N ILE A 18 2.78 -12.47 7.40
CA ILE A 18 2.62 -13.83 7.92
C ILE A 18 3.38 -14.89 7.12
N GLU A 19 3.73 -14.61 5.86
CA GLU A 19 4.53 -15.52 5.04
C GLU A 19 6.00 -15.56 5.47
N ASN A 20 6.47 -14.58 6.26
CA ASN A 20 7.87 -14.40 6.61
C ASN A 20 8.80 -14.48 5.39
N SER A 21 8.32 -13.98 4.24
CA SER A 21 9.01 -14.01 2.96
C SER A 21 9.61 -12.63 2.65
N PRO A 22 10.82 -12.57 2.07
CA PRO A 22 11.40 -11.31 1.59
C PRO A 22 10.81 -10.84 0.26
N VAL A 23 10.06 -11.68 -0.45
CA VAL A 23 9.57 -11.41 -1.82
C VAL A 23 8.05 -11.39 -1.96
N ASN A 24 7.33 -11.94 -0.97
CA ASN A 24 5.88 -11.93 -0.92
C ASN A 24 5.42 -11.38 0.42
N PHE A 25 4.20 -10.87 0.47
CA PHE A 25 3.56 -10.53 1.72
C PHE A 25 2.11 -10.99 1.75
N THR A 26 1.66 -11.38 2.93
CA THR A 26 0.26 -11.59 3.23
C THR A 26 -0.04 -10.99 4.60
N ILE A 27 -1.18 -10.30 4.69
CA ILE A 27 -1.74 -9.80 5.95
C ILE A 27 -2.73 -10.85 6.45
N SER A 28 -2.71 -11.16 7.75
CA SER A 28 -3.69 -12.09 8.32
C SER A 28 -5.11 -11.52 8.27
N ASN A 29 -6.12 -12.40 8.17
CA ASN A 29 -7.53 -11.98 8.23
C ASN A 29 -7.85 -11.26 9.54
N ASP A 30 -7.27 -11.71 10.66
CA ASP A 30 -7.46 -11.08 11.97
C ASP A 30 -6.90 -9.65 11.99
N GLU A 31 -5.69 -9.43 11.47
CA GLU A 31 -5.11 -8.08 11.35
C GLU A 31 -5.90 -7.19 10.38
N LEU A 32 -6.43 -7.75 9.28
CA LEU A 32 -7.32 -6.99 8.38
C LEU A 32 -8.57 -6.53 9.12
N ILE A 33 -9.27 -7.42 9.84
CA ILE A 33 -10.47 -7.07 10.62
C ILE A 33 -10.14 -5.97 11.64
N ILE A 34 -9.01 -6.08 12.34
CA ILE A 34 -8.56 -5.07 13.30
C ILE A 34 -8.28 -3.74 12.60
N ALA A 35 -7.53 -3.74 11.49
CA ALA A 35 -7.16 -2.52 10.77
C ALA A 35 -8.40 -1.77 10.26
N TYR A 36 -9.35 -2.47 9.65
CA TYR A 36 -10.60 -1.87 9.18
C TYR A 36 -11.47 -1.38 10.35
N GLY A 37 -11.56 -2.14 11.44
CA GLY A 37 -12.29 -1.73 12.63
C GLY A 37 -11.68 -0.49 13.30
N GLU A 38 -10.36 -0.39 13.36
CA GLU A 38 -9.67 0.81 13.88
C GLU A 38 -9.87 2.04 12.98
N ALA A 39 -9.82 1.85 11.65
CA ALA A 39 -10.14 2.92 10.72
C ALA A 39 -11.58 3.43 10.91
N GLU A 40 -12.55 2.52 11.05
CA GLU A 40 -13.96 2.85 11.28
C GLU A 40 -14.17 3.63 12.58
N LYS A 41 -13.60 3.15 13.71
CA LYS A 41 -13.66 3.85 15.01
C LYS A 41 -13.13 5.28 14.94
N ARG A 42 -12.10 5.51 14.11
CA ARG A 42 -11.47 6.82 13.89
C ARG A 42 -12.19 7.66 12.81
N LYS A 43 -13.29 7.16 12.23
CA LYS A 43 -14.00 7.77 11.09
C LYS A 43 -13.07 8.01 9.90
N LEU A 44 -12.14 7.08 9.67
CA LEU A 44 -11.22 7.02 8.54
C LEU A 44 -11.61 5.86 7.62
N GLY A 45 -11.11 5.92 6.39
CA GLY A 45 -11.14 4.80 5.44
C GLY A 45 -9.72 4.34 5.15
N VAL A 46 -9.57 3.05 4.82
CA VAL A 46 -8.33 2.51 4.25
C VAL A 46 -8.25 3.00 2.81
N ILE A 47 -7.29 3.89 2.54
CA ILE A 47 -7.17 4.59 1.26
C ILE A 47 -5.88 4.28 0.50
N GLY A 48 -5.08 3.33 0.99
CA GLY A 48 -3.83 2.93 0.36
C GLY A 48 -3.20 1.74 1.05
N ILE A 49 -2.33 1.07 0.33
CA ILE A 49 -1.50 -0.06 0.80
C ILE A 49 -0.05 0.37 0.66
N PHE A 50 0.83 -0.11 1.53
CA PHE A 50 2.26 0.13 1.37
C PHE A 50 3.06 -1.11 1.76
N HIS A 51 4.18 -1.30 1.08
CA HIS A 51 5.12 -2.38 1.35
C HIS A 51 6.53 -2.00 0.93
N SER A 52 7.50 -2.86 1.23
CA SER A 52 8.90 -2.65 0.89
C SER A 52 9.44 -3.79 0.03
N HIS A 53 10.24 -3.43 -0.96
CA HIS A 53 11.07 -4.37 -1.71
C HIS A 53 12.50 -4.39 -1.14
N PRO A 54 13.01 -5.53 -0.64
CA PRO A 54 14.35 -5.61 -0.07
C PRO A 54 15.47 -5.31 -1.08
N ASP A 55 15.39 -5.87 -2.29
CA ASP A 55 16.52 -5.89 -3.23
C ASP A 55 16.18 -5.35 -4.63
N SER A 56 14.97 -4.83 -4.84
CA SER A 56 14.50 -4.34 -6.14
C SER A 56 14.02 -2.88 -6.08
N ILE A 57 13.77 -2.30 -7.26
CA ILE A 57 13.29 -0.93 -7.39
C ILE A 57 11.86 -0.78 -6.84
N ALA A 58 11.46 0.45 -6.55
CA ALA A 58 10.10 0.78 -6.12
C ALA A 58 9.17 0.82 -7.33
N TYR A 59 8.91 -0.34 -7.93
CA TYR A 59 7.93 -0.51 -9.02
C TYR A 59 7.14 -1.79 -8.77
N PRO A 60 5.81 -1.83 -9.03
CA PRO A 60 4.99 -3.00 -8.73
C PRO A 60 5.50 -4.23 -9.48
N SER A 61 5.68 -5.33 -8.76
CA SER A 61 5.97 -6.64 -9.33
C SER A 61 4.75 -7.23 -10.04
N THR A 62 4.94 -8.36 -10.74
CA THR A 62 3.82 -9.12 -11.31
C THR A 62 2.82 -9.59 -10.26
N THR A 63 3.29 -9.90 -9.05
CA THR A 63 2.44 -10.27 -7.92
C THR A 63 1.68 -9.06 -7.41
N ASP A 64 2.34 -7.92 -7.21
CA ASP A 64 1.68 -6.68 -6.78
C ASP A 64 0.57 -6.28 -7.75
N LYS A 65 0.83 -6.33 -9.06
CA LYS A 65 -0.17 -6.00 -10.09
C LYS A 65 -1.46 -6.78 -9.92
N LYS A 66 -1.38 -8.10 -9.69
CA LYS A 66 -2.57 -8.95 -9.46
C LYS A 66 -3.36 -8.52 -8.22
N TYR A 67 -2.67 -8.09 -7.17
CA TYR A 67 -3.32 -7.63 -5.96
C TYR A 67 -3.86 -6.19 -6.08
N MET A 68 -3.23 -5.35 -6.89
CA MET A 68 -3.73 -4.01 -7.22
C MET A 68 -5.01 -4.08 -8.07
N GLU A 69 -5.14 -5.07 -8.95
CA GLU A 69 -6.36 -5.32 -9.74
C GLU A 69 -7.59 -5.55 -8.85
N ILE A 70 -7.43 -6.22 -7.71
CA ILE A 70 -8.52 -6.47 -6.75
C ILE A 70 -8.57 -5.44 -5.60
N ASN A 71 -7.51 -4.66 -5.41
CA ASN A 71 -7.43 -3.56 -4.44
C ASN A 71 -7.00 -2.26 -5.14
N PRO A 72 -7.92 -1.61 -5.91
CA PRO A 72 -7.61 -0.45 -6.75
C PRO A 72 -7.50 0.84 -5.94
N VAL A 73 -6.58 0.85 -4.97
CA VAL A 73 -6.14 2.01 -4.20
C VAL A 73 -4.70 2.34 -4.56
N PRO A 74 -4.16 3.51 -4.19
CA PRO A 74 -2.73 3.76 -4.29
C PRO A 74 -1.91 2.78 -3.45
N TRP A 75 -0.87 2.21 -4.05
CA TRP A 75 0.15 1.38 -3.42
C TRP A 75 1.46 2.15 -3.35
N ILE A 76 2.01 2.30 -2.15
CA ILE A 76 3.29 2.96 -1.89
C ILE A 76 4.36 1.89 -1.70
N ILE A 77 5.38 1.91 -2.54
CA ILE A 77 6.47 0.92 -2.53
C ILE A 77 7.75 1.63 -2.08
N PHE A 78 8.35 1.11 -1.01
CA PHE A 78 9.68 1.51 -0.60
C PHE A 78 10.73 0.56 -1.17
N SER A 79 11.75 1.10 -1.85
CA SER A 79 12.89 0.32 -2.30
C SER A 79 14.04 0.40 -1.30
N ASN A 80 14.43 -0.72 -0.70
CA ASN A 80 15.63 -0.78 0.13
C ASN A 80 16.92 -0.62 -0.68
N LYS A 81 16.90 -0.96 -1.98
CA LYS A 81 18.02 -0.81 -2.91
C LYS A 81 18.32 0.66 -3.22
N ASN A 82 17.28 1.43 -3.57
CA ASN A 82 17.43 2.83 -3.99
C ASN A 82 17.14 3.83 -2.87
N LYS A 83 16.62 3.37 -1.71
CA LYS A 83 16.17 4.20 -0.58
C LYS A 83 15.14 5.27 -1.01
N GLU A 84 14.16 4.86 -1.83
CA GLU A 84 13.14 5.75 -2.38
C GLU A 84 11.73 5.18 -2.17
N PHE A 85 10.75 6.08 -2.04
CA PHE A 85 9.33 5.76 -2.11
C PHE A 85 8.80 6.12 -3.49
N LYS A 86 7.96 5.25 -4.06
CA LYS A 86 7.15 5.54 -5.24
C LYS A 86 5.72 5.05 -5.01
N ALA A 87 4.75 5.75 -5.58
CA ALA A 87 3.35 5.39 -5.46
C ALA A 87 2.76 5.07 -6.83
N TYR A 88 1.87 4.08 -6.87
CA TYR A 88 1.20 3.62 -8.08
C TYR A 88 -0.25 3.28 -7.79
N ILE A 89 -1.14 3.48 -8.76
CA ILE A 89 -2.53 3.03 -8.69
C ILE A 89 -2.83 2.18 -9.93
N PHE A 90 -3.70 1.18 -9.79
CA PHE A 90 -4.14 0.37 -10.91
C PHE A 90 -5.52 0.83 -11.37
N GLU A 91 -5.62 1.19 -12.64
CA GLU A 91 -6.88 1.50 -13.32
C GLU A 91 -7.10 0.47 -14.45
N SER A 92 -6.76 0.81 -15.69
CA SER A 92 -6.58 -0.14 -16.80
C SER A 92 -5.15 -0.68 -16.88
N GLU A 93 -4.20 0.10 -16.36
CA GLU A 93 -2.78 -0.20 -16.26
C GLU A 93 -2.20 0.40 -14.98
N ILE A 94 -0.92 0.14 -14.73
CA ILE A 94 -0.20 0.70 -13.58
C ILE A 94 0.13 2.16 -13.88
N MET A 95 -0.51 3.09 -13.16
CA MET A 95 -0.30 4.52 -13.29
C MET A 95 0.52 5.06 -12.12
N PRO A 96 1.57 5.87 -12.36
CA PRO A 96 2.31 6.51 -11.28
C PRO A 96 1.45 7.57 -10.58
N VAL A 97 1.58 7.68 -9.27
CA VAL A 97 0.90 8.68 -8.44
C VAL A 97 1.97 9.59 -7.82
N SER A 98 1.74 10.91 -7.85
CA SER A 98 2.62 11.86 -7.17
C SER A 98 2.53 11.65 -5.65
N LEU A 99 3.68 11.53 -5.00
CA LEU A 99 3.78 11.33 -3.55
C LEU A 99 4.45 12.54 -2.91
N GLU A 100 3.72 13.21 -2.01
CA GLU A 100 4.23 14.30 -1.19
C GLU A 100 4.27 13.85 0.28
N ILE A 101 5.46 13.84 0.88
CA ILE A 101 5.67 13.53 2.30
C ILE A 101 5.97 14.85 3.01
N LYS A 102 5.16 15.20 4.00
CA LYS A 102 5.26 16.46 4.78
C LYS A 102 5.69 16.18 6.21
#